data_AF-A0A4Q5LMR2-F1
#
_entry.id   AF-A0A4Q5LMR2-F1
#
_cell.length_a   1.000
_cell.length_b   1.000
_cell.length_c   1.000
_cell.angle_alpha   90.00
_cell.angle_beta   90.00
_cell.angle_gamma   90.00
#
_symmetry.space_group_name_H-M   'P 1'
#
loop_
_entity.id
_entity.type
_entity.pdbx_description
1 polymer ?
#
loop_
_entity_poly.entity_id
_entity_poly.type
_entity_poly.pdbx_seq_one_letter_code
_entity_poly.pdbx_strand_id
1 'polypeptide(L)'
;MKQFKQILLTGILLFCFAPALFVEAQRRPVKQKTVTVVKPAPKPVSAQLKNFQRLLSQANVSFNLPKGFRETNAPNNEDFSFDYAIEIPGKEFEIWFQVKSQKENYASYQRSIGDKSTMQANPDSLYLGMGTAHALAFTGEHDFFTRTIPPGYLERYNADAGKTYLLNLLDLPATKHYKYALLITLQKDHIGTILAVCFTNEKGPEFFKNIDKARNTIRFKP
;
A
#
# COMPACT_ATOMS: atom_id res chain seq x y z
N MET A 1 30.36 36.53 29.12
CA MET A 1 31.82 36.83 29.02
C MET A 1 32.21 36.80 27.54
N LYS A 2 32.26 37.96 26.88
CA LYS A 2 32.59 38.12 25.46
C LYS A 2 33.63 39.21 25.35
N GLN A 3 34.86 38.84 25.05
CA GLN A 3 35.93 39.69 24.54
C GLN A 3 37.14 38.77 24.35
N PHE A 4 37.76 38.75 23.17
CA PHE A 4 39.23 38.72 23.01
C PHE A 4 39.59 38.84 21.51
N LYS A 5 40.03 40.05 21.12
CA LYS A 5 41.24 40.38 20.32
C LYS A 5 41.43 39.61 19.00
N GLN A 6 41.36 40.18 17.79
CA GLN A 6 42.11 41.31 17.21
C GLN A 6 43.64 41.08 17.17
N ILE A 7 44.20 41.25 15.95
CA ILE A 7 45.59 41.60 15.55
C ILE A 7 46.53 40.45 15.10
N LEU A 8 46.83 40.41 13.79
CA LEU A 8 48.21 40.49 13.20
C LEU A 8 48.09 40.54 11.65
N LEU A 9 48.20 41.68 10.98
CA LEU A 9 49.41 42.37 10.47
C LEU A 9 50.21 41.64 9.35
N THR A 10 50.07 42.20 8.12
CA THR A 10 51.11 42.58 7.12
C THR A 10 52.13 41.58 6.57
N GLY A 11 52.25 41.54 5.23
CA GLY A 11 53.53 41.16 4.59
C GLY A 11 53.54 40.82 3.09
N ILE A 12 53.39 41.83 2.22
CA ILE A 12 54.20 42.08 1.00
C ILE A 12 54.11 41.10 -0.20
N LEU A 13 53.45 41.62 -1.25
CA LEU A 13 53.78 41.61 -2.69
C LEU A 13 55.11 40.97 -3.12
N LEU A 14 55.06 40.05 -4.09
CA LEU A 14 56.05 40.00 -5.16
C LEU A 14 55.43 39.46 -6.46
N PHE A 15 55.47 40.34 -7.46
CA PHE A 15 55.15 40.14 -8.85
C PHE A 15 56.07 39.09 -9.49
N CYS A 16 55.50 38.08 -10.14
CA CYS A 16 56.15 37.34 -11.22
C CYS A 16 55.20 37.31 -12.42
N PHE A 17 55.46 38.20 -13.38
CA PHE A 17 54.90 38.12 -14.72
C PHE A 17 55.48 36.88 -15.42
N ALA A 18 54.63 35.92 -15.77
CA ALA A 18 54.97 34.85 -16.69
C ALA A 18 54.31 35.13 -18.06
N PRO A 19 55.03 34.93 -19.18
CA PRO A 19 54.47 35.14 -20.51
C PRO A 19 53.46 34.03 -20.82
N ALA A 20 52.24 34.41 -21.17
CA ALA A 20 51.25 33.50 -21.73
C ALA A 20 51.67 33.13 -23.16
N LEU A 21 52.27 31.95 -23.32
CA LEU A 21 52.38 31.29 -24.61
C LEU A 21 50.98 30.86 -25.05
N PHE A 22 50.42 31.56 -26.03
CA PHE A 22 49.27 31.08 -26.78
C PHE A 22 49.71 29.90 -27.64
N VAL A 23 49.49 28.69 -27.15
CA VAL A 23 49.46 27.48 -27.98
C VAL A 23 48.04 27.35 -28.52
N GLU A 24 47.85 27.73 -29.77
CA GLU A 24 46.64 27.45 -30.53
C GLU A 24 46.59 25.95 -30.84
N ALA A 25 46.15 25.16 -29.85
CA ALA A 25 45.87 23.75 -30.02
C ALA A 25 44.62 23.63 -30.90
N GLN A 26 44.81 23.16 -32.14
CA GLN A 26 43.76 22.70 -33.04
C GLN A 26 42.81 21.77 -32.26
N ARG A 27 41.64 22.30 -31.88
CA ARG A 27 40.56 21.53 -31.27
C ARG A 27 40.00 20.61 -32.35
N ARG A 28 40.51 19.37 -32.39
CA ARG A 28 39.80 18.27 -33.05
C ARG A 28 38.39 18.21 -32.43
N PRO A 29 37.32 18.12 -33.23
CA PRO A 29 35.98 17.96 -32.70
C PRO A 29 35.95 16.64 -31.92
N VAL A 30 35.89 16.74 -30.59
CA VAL A 30 35.54 15.61 -29.73
C VAL A 30 34.11 15.27 -30.11
N LYS A 31 33.91 14.19 -30.86
CA LYS A 31 32.61 13.55 -31.02
C LYS A 31 32.07 13.32 -29.61
N GLN A 32 31.10 14.13 -29.20
CA GLN A 32 30.31 13.87 -28.01
C GLN A 32 29.74 12.46 -28.21
N LYS A 33 30.27 11.50 -27.44
CA LYS A 33 29.59 10.22 -27.28
C LYS A 33 28.26 10.57 -26.63
N THR A 34 27.21 10.61 -27.44
CA THR A 34 25.84 10.62 -26.99
C THR A 34 25.72 9.42 -26.06
N VAL A 35 25.75 9.67 -24.75
CA VAL A 35 25.41 8.64 -23.77
C VAL A 35 23.93 8.42 -23.98
N THR A 36 23.62 7.42 -24.80
CA THR A 36 22.27 6.92 -24.96
C THR A 36 21.85 6.50 -23.57
N VAL A 37 21.04 7.33 -22.90
CA VAL A 37 20.36 6.96 -21.67
C VAL A 37 19.40 5.85 -22.10
N VAL A 38 19.87 4.61 -22.01
CA VAL A 38 19.05 3.42 -22.22
C VAL A 38 18.00 3.49 -21.12
N LYS A 39 16.79 3.95 -21.47
CA LYS A 39 15.64 3.85 -20.58
C LYS A 39 15.56 2.39 -20.14
N PRO A 40 15.65 2.09 -18.83
CA PRO A 40 15.54 0.72 -18.38
C PRO A 40 14.22 0.16 -18.87
N ALA A 41 14.28 -1.01 -19.52
CA ALA A 41 13.09 -1.70 -19.98
C ALA A 41 12.13 -1.89 -18.79
N PRO A 42 10.82 -1.69 -18.98
CA PRO A 42 9.85 -1.88 -17.92
C PRO A 42 9.97 -3.31 -17.37
N LYS A 43 10.08 -3.42 -16.03
CA LYS A 43 10.14 -4.73 -15.38
C LYS A 43 8.87 -5.52 -15.71
N PRO A 44 8.99 -6.84 -15.99
CA PRO A 44 7.83 -7.67 -16.24
C PRO A 44 6.88 -7.65 -15.03
N VAL A 45 5.60 -7.44 -15.30
CA VAL A 45 4.51 -7.48 -14.30
C VAL A 45 4.27 -8.94 -13.91
N SER A 46 4.19 -9.23 -12.61
CA SER A 46 3.92 -10.59 -12.13
C SER A 46 2.51 -11.07 -12.52
N ALA A 47 2.29 -12.38 -12.57
CA ALA A 47 0.96 -12.94 -12.81
C ALA A 47 -0.04 -12.56 -11.70
N GLN A 48 0.41 -12.54 -10.45
CA GLN A 48 -0.40 -12.14 -9.29
C GLN A 48 -0.86 -10.68 -9.43
N LEU A 49 0.06 -9.74 -9.71
CA LEU A 49 -0.28 -8.33 -9.92
C LEU A 49 -1.22 -8.14 -11.12
N LYS A 50 -1.00 -8.86 -12.23
CA LYS A 50 -1.89 -8.80 -13.39
C LYS A 50 -3.32 -9.26 -13.05
N ASN A 51 -3.46 -10.36 -12.32
CA ASN A 51 -4.77 -10.86 -11.89
C ASN A 51 -5.44 -9.89 -10.92
N PHE A 52 -4.68 -9.35 -9.97
CA PHE A 52 -5.17 -8.36 -9.03
C PHE A 52 -5.65 -7.08 -9.73
N GLN A 53 -4.90 -6.56 -10.69
CA GLN A 53 -5.29 -5.40 -11.50
C GLN A 53 -6.62 -5.59 -12.23
N ARG A 54 -6.92 -6.82 -12.70
CA ARG A 54 -8.22 -7.15 -13.29
C ARG A 54 -9.35 -7.04 -12.25
N LEU A 55 -9.17 -7.62 -11.07
CA LEU A 55 -10.15 -7.57 -9.98
C LEU A 55 -10.39 -6.12 -9.52
N LEU A 56 -9.32 -5.34 -9.37
CA LEU A 56 -9.39 -3.91 -9.05
C LEU A 56 -10.21 -3.14 -10.10
N SER A 57 -9.99 -3.41 -11.39
CA SER A 57 -10.76 -2.79 -12.47
C SER A 57 -12.25 -3.12 -12.40
N GLN A 58 -12.60 -4.37 -12.10
CA GLN A 58 -13.99 -4.81 -11.97
C GLN A 58 -14.72 -4.16 -10.78
N ALA A 59 -13.99 -3.90 -9.69
CA ALA A 59 -14.49 -3.28 -8.47
C ALA A 59 -14.32 -1.74 -8.44
N ASN A 60 -13.91 -1.11 -9.54
CA ASN A 60 -13.62 0.34 -9.61
C ASN A 60 -12.61 0.83 -8.55
N VAL A 61 -11.56 0.05 -8.30
CA VAL A 61 -10.52 0.33 -7.31
C VAL A 61 -9.23 0.77 -8.01
N SER A 62 -8.50 1.69 -7.38
CA SER A 62 -7.14 2.07 -7.75
C SER A 62 -6.14 1.49 -6.75
N PHE A 63 -5.00 1.02 -7.27
CA PHE A 63 -3.90 0.50 -6.48
C PHE A 63 -2.58 1.09 -6.94
N ASN A 64 -1.76 1.54 -5.99
CA ASN A 64 -0.40 2.01 -6.22
C ASN A 64 0.51 1.39 -5.15
N LEU A 65 1.52 0.62 -5.56
CA LEU A 65 2.47 0.04 -4.62
C LEU A 65 3.25 1.16 -3.90
N PRO A 66 3.13 1.28 -2.56
CA PRO A 66 3.82 2.33 -1.81
C PRO A 66 5.34 2.15 -1.84
N LYS A 67 6.07 3.27 -1.77
CA LYS A 67 7.53 3.26 -1.75
C LYS A 67 8.05 2.46 -0.54
N GLY A 68 9.02 1.59 -0.78
CA GLY A 68 9.63 0.74 0.24
C GLY A 68 8.90 -0.57 0.50
N PHE A 69 7.78 -0.81 -0.18
CA PHE A 69 7.11 -2.10 -0.20
C PHE A 69 7.52 -2.90 -1.43
N ARG A 70 7.43 -4.22 -1.31
CA ARG A 70 7.51 -5.15 -2.44
C ARG A 70 6.32 -6.09 -2.44
N GLU A 71 6.02 -6.62 -3.60
CA GLU A 71 5.09 -7.75 -3.73
C GLU A 71 5.64 -8.97 -2.99
N THR A 72 4.73 -9.72 -2.38
CA THR A 72 4.97 -11.03 -1.78
C THR A 72 3.81 -11.97 -2.15
N ASN A 73 3.94 -13.26 -1.84
CA ASN A 73 2.95 -14.24 -2.24
C ASN A 73 1.68 -14.08 -1.40
N ALA A 74 0.54 -13.88 -2.05
CA ALA A 74 -0.76 -13.91 -1.38
C ALA A 74 -1.16 -15.37 -1.10
N PRO A 75 -1.60 -15.70 0.12
CA PRO A 75 -2.06 -17.06 0.42
C PRO A 75 -3.35 -17.37 -0.34
N ASN A 76 -3.40 -18.57 -0.91
CA ASN A 76 -4.56 -19.13 -1.58
C ASN A 76 -4.62 -20.63 -1.32
N ASN A 77 -5.21 -21.01 -0.18
CA ASN A 77 -5.37 -22.38 0.31
C ASN A 77 -6.80 -22.58 0.85
N GLU A 78 -7.05 -23.71 1.51
CA GLU A 78 -8.37 -24.07 2.05
C GLU A 78 -8.87 -23.08 3.12
N ASP A 79 -7.96 -22.47 3.87
CA ASP A 79 -8.28 -21.57 4.98
C ASP A 79 -8.34 -20.10 4.56
N PHE A 80 -7.45 -19.67 3.65
CA PHE A 80 -7.24 -18.28 3.27
C PHE A 80 -7.12 -18.11 1.77
N SER A 81 -7.89 -17.18 1.21
CA SER A 81 -7.84 -16.82 -0.22
C SER A 81 -7.76 -15.30 -0.39
N PHE A 82 -6.56 -14.82 -0.69
CA PHE A 82 -6.25 -13.41 -0.90
C PHE A 82 -5.76 -13.17 -2.34
N ASP A 83 -6.08 -11.99 -2.86
CA ASP A 83 -5.85 -11.64 -4.26
C ASP A 83 -4.45 -11.06 -4.49
N TYR A 84 -3.87 -10.42 -3.47
CA TYR A 84 -2.56 -9.79 -3.54
C TYR A 84 -1.94 -9.58 -2.17
N ALA A 85 -0.60 -9.55 -2.08
CA ALA A 85 0.11 -9.27 -0.84
C ALA A 85 1.34 -8.40 -1.07
N ILE A 86 1.65 -7.56 -0.09
CA ILE A 86 2.85 -6.72 -0.06
C ILE A 86 3.51 -6.73 1.32
N GLU A 87 4.82 -6.54 1.37
CA GLU A 87 5.58 -6.48 2.61
C GLU A 87 6.61 -5.36 2.59
N ILE A 88 7.11 -4.98 3.77
CA ILE A 88 8.30 -4.14 3.89
C ILE A 88 9.51 -5.06 4.10
N PRO A 89 10.48 -5.14 3.18
CA PRO A 89 11.63 -6.02 3.32
C PRO A 89 12.40 -5.79 4.62
N GLY A 90 12.73 -6.88 5.32
CA GLY A 90 13.47 -6.82 6.58
C GLY A 90 12.66 -6.31 7.78
N LYS A 91 11.34 -6.12 7.62
CA LYS A 91 10.42 -5.84 8.72
C LYS A 91 9.39 -6.96 8.85
N GLU A 92 8.93 -7.19 10.06
CA GLU A 92 7.79 -8.06 10.37
C GLU A 92 6.47 -7.33 10.10
N PHE A 93 6.26 -6.92 8.85
CA PHE A 93 5.05 -6.21 8.43
C PHE A 93 4.65 -6.59 7.00
N GLU A 94 3.42 -7.04 6.86
CA GLU A 94 2.83 -7.50 5.62
C GLU A 94 1.37 -7.07 5.54
N ILE A 95 0.88 -6.84 4.32
CA ILE A 95 -0.52 -6.52 4.05
C ILE A 95 -1.04 -7.48 2.99
N TRP A 96 -2.13 -8.18 3.31
CA TRP A 96 -2.87 -8.99 2.34
C TRP A 96 -4.15 -8.29 1.94
N PHE A 97 -4.47 -8.34 0.64
CA PHE A 97 -5.64 -7.69 0.07
C PHE A 97 -6.59 -8.71 -0.55
N GLN A 98 -7.88 -8.50 -0.34
CA GLN A 98 -8.95 -9.15 -1.06
C GLN A 98 -9.91 -8.07 -1.60
N VAL A 99 -10.32 -8.19 -2.86
CA VAL A 99 -11.18 -7.21 -3.53
C VAL A 99 -12.32 -7.96 -4.22
N LYS A 100 -13.56 -7.57 -3.90
CA LYS A 100 -14.76 -8.14 -4.51
C LYS A 100 -15.57 -7.04 -5.18
N SER A 101 -15.91 -7.24 -6.45
CA SER A 101 -16.92 -6.43 -7.13
C SER A 101 -18.32 -6.89 -6.70
N GLN A 102 -19.23 -5.93 -6.51
CA GLN A 102 -20.62 -6.24 -6.14
C GLN A 102 -21.63 -5.91 -7.25
N LYS A 103 -21.18 -5.48 -8.43
CA LYS A 103 -22.06 -5.03 -9.52
C LYS A 103 -23.12 -6.06 -9.91
N GLU A 104 -22.72 -7.31 -10.11
CA GLU A 104 -23.64 -8.40 -10.50
C GLU A 104 -24.55 -8.82 -9.34
N ASN A 105 -24.01 -8.88 -8.12
CA ASN A 105 -24.77 -9.19 -6.91
C ASN A 105 -25.85 -8.14 -6.67
N TYR A 106 -25.51 -6.86 -6.83
CA TYR A 106 -26.43 -5.76 -6.64
C TYR A 106 -27.51 -5.72 -7.73
N ALA A 107 -27.14 -5.92 -9.00
CA ALA A 107 -28.11 -6.03 -10.08
C ALA A 107 -29.10 -7.19 -9.85
N SER A 108 -28.63 -8.30 -9.27
CA SER A 108 -29.49 -9.44 -8.92
C SER A 108 -30.38 -9.14 -7.72
N TYR A 109 -29.84 -8.49 -6.69
CA TYR A 109 -30.59 -8.02 -5.53
C TYR A 109 -31.75 -7.11 -5.97
N GLN A 110 -31.50 -6.11 -6.83
CA GLN A 110 -32.53 -5.21 -7.35
C GLN A 110 -33.68 -5.94 -8.07
N ARG A 111 -33.38 -7.01 -8.81
CA ARG A 111 -34.40 -7.82 -9.49
C ARG A 111 -35.24 -8.66 -8.50
N SER A 112 -34.72 -8.94 -7.32
CA SER A 112 -35.42 -9.71 -6.27
C SER A 112 -36.28 -8.83 -5.33
N ILE A 113 -36.16 -7.50 -5.41
CA ILE A 113 -36.93 -6.60 -4.54
C ILE A 113 -38.43 -6.77 -4.84
N GLY A 114 -39.20 -7.14 -3.81
CA GLY A 114 -40.64 -7.33 -3.90
C GLY A 114 -41.10 -8.79 -4.08
N ASP A 115 -40.17 -9.72 -4.36
CA ASP A 115 -40.46 -11.16 -4.41
C ASP A 115 -39.86 -11.87 -3.18
N LYS A 116 -40.73 -12.27 -2.24
CA LYS A 116 -40.32 -12.96 -1.02
C LYS A 116 -39.66 -14.32 -1.27
N SER A 117 -39.91 -14.94 -2.43
CA SER A 117 -39.36 -16.26 -2.78
C SER A 117 -37.91 -16.18 -3.29
N THR A 118 -37.49 -15.01 -3.78
CA THR A 118 -36.14 -14.79 -4.33
C THR A 118 -35.34 -13.72 -3.58
N MET A 119 -35.88 -13.17 -2.50
CA MET A 119 -35.30 -12.06 -1.74
C MET A 119 -33.86 -12.35 -1.29
N GLN A 120 -32.91 -11.60 -1.85
CA GLN A 120 -31.50 -11.70 -1.49
C GLN A 120 -31.14 -10.73 -0.36
N ALA A 121 -30.11 -11.05 0.43
CA ALA A 121 -29.53 -10.10 1.37
C ALA A 121 -28.91 -8.92 0.60
N ASN A 122 -28.99 -7.71 1.16
CA ASN A 122 -28.38 -6.53 0.55
C ASN A 122 -26.86 -6.72 0.42
N PRO A 123 -26.30 -6.73 -0.80
CA PRO A 123 -24.86 -6.90 -1.03
C PRO A 123 -24.00 -5.88 -0.28
N ASP A 124 -24.47 -4.64 -0.16
CA ASP A 124 -23.70 -3.56 0.49
C ASP A 124 -23.49 -3.78 1.99
N SER A 125 -24.25 -4.69 2.61
CA SER A 125 -24.06 -5.07 4.01
C SER A 125 -23.09 -6.25 4.20
N LEU A 126 -22.72 -6.95 3.13
CA LEU A 126 -21.93 -8.18 3.22
C LEU A 126 -20.50 -7.97 3.73
N TYR A 127 -19.95 -6.75 3.61
CA TYR A 127 -18.60 -6.45 4.11
C TYR A 127 -18.46 -6.65 5.62
N LEU A 128 -19.54 -6.48 6.39
CA LEU A 128 -19.57 -6.73 7.82
C LEU A 128 -19.42 -8.21 8.13
N GLY A 129 -20.21 -9.04 7.44
CA GLY A 129 -20.14 -10.50 7.56
C GLY A 129 -18.78 -11.05 7.12
N MET A 130 -18.25 -10.52 6.01
CA MET A 130 -16.92 -10.87 5.52
C MET A 130 -15.82 -10.53 6.52
N GLY A 131 -15.84 -9.31 7.08
CA GLY A 131 -14.86 -8.91 8.10
C GLY A 131 -14.93 -9.77 9.36
N THR A 132 -16.14 -10.07 9.84
CA THR A 132 -16.36 -10.95 10.99
C THR A 132 -15.89 -12.39 10.71
N ALA A 133 -16.18 -12.94 9.53
CA ALA A 133 -15.75 -14.29 9.15
C ALA A 133 -14.22 -14.40 9.05
N HIS A 134 -13.55 -13.41 8.46
CA HIS A 134 -12.09 -13.36 8.43
C HIS A 134 -11.50 -13.21 9.84
N ALA A 135 -12.05 -12.32 10.66
CA ALA A 135 -11.60 -12.18 12.04
C ALA A 135 -11.69 -13.51 12.80
N LEU A 136 -12.81 -14.22 12.68
CA LEU A 136 -13.01 -15.54 13.27
C LEU A 136 -12.01 -16.59 12.76
N ALA A 137 -11.77 -16.64 11.45
CA ALA A 137 -10.80 -17.57 10.87
C ALA A 137 -9.37 -17.31 11.39
N PHE A 138 -9.04 -16.06 11.68
CA PHE A 138 -7.72 -15.67 12.20
C PHE A 138 -7.55 -15.87 13.71
N THR A 139 -8.61 -15.72 14.50
CA THR A 139 -8.54 -15.73 15.97
C THR A 139 -9.06 -17.01 16.61
N GLY A 140 -9.97 -17.73 15.93
CA GLY A 140 -10.74 -18.83 16.53
C GLY A 140 -11.80 -18.39 17.55
N GLU A 141 -11.97 -17.08 17.77
CA GLU A 141 -12.80 -16.52 18.83
C GLU A 141 -13.64 -15.34 18.33
N HIS A 142 -14.78 -15.09 18.99
CA HIS A 142 -15.70 -14.00 18.65
C HIS A 142 -15.39 -12.66 19.33
N ASP A 143 -14.54 -12.65 20.37
CA ASP A 143 -14.24 -11.44 21.15
C ASP A 143 -13.00 -10.73 20.61
N PHE A 144 -13.19 -9.98 19.52
CA PHE A 144 -12.17 -9.11 18.96
C PHE A 144 -12.63 -7.65 18.98
N PHE A 145 -11.67 -6.76 19.15
CA PHE A 145 -11.96 -5.35 19.25
C PHE A 145 -12.33 -4.77 17.87
N THR A 146 -13.54 -4.22 17.74
CA THR A 146 -14.00 -3.62 16.49
C THR A 146 -14.28 -2.12 16.60
N ARG A 147 -14.10 -1.41 15.49
CA ARG A 147 -14.50 0.00 15.37
C ARG A 147 -15.07 0.30 13.99
N THR A 148 -16.13 1.09 13.94
CA THR A 148 -16.59 1.73 12.70
C THR A 148 -15.59 2.82 12.32
N ILE A 149 -15.23 2.89 11.04
CA ILE A 149 -14.29 3.89 10.53
C ILE A 149 -15.03 5.24 10.41
N PRO A 150 -14.52 6.33 11.00
CA PRO A 150 -15.18 7.63 10.90
C PRO A 150 -15.17 8.19 9.47
N PRO A 151 -16.15 9.02 9.08
CA PRO A 151 -16.28 9.57 7.72
C PRO A 151 -15.00 10.23 7.17
N GLY A 152 -14.31 11.06 7.94
CA GLY A 152 -13.08 11.73 7.48
C GLY A 152 -11.90 10.78 7.17
N TYR A 153 -11.95 9.53 7.65
CA TYR A 153 -11.00 8.49 7.23
C TYR A 153 -11.51 7.75 5.99
N LEU A 154 -12.82 7.52 5.87
CA LEU A 154 -13.44 6.87 4.70
C LEU A 154 -13.25 7.68 3.41
N GLU A 155 -13.34 9.01 3.49
CA GLU A 155 -13.08 9.92 2.36
C GLU A 155 -11.71 9.68 1.71
N ARG A 156 -10.69 9.32 2.49
CA ARG A 156 -9.34 9.04 1.97
C ARG A 156 -9.32 7.83 1.04
N TYR A 157 -10.20 6.87 1.31
CA TYR A 157 -10.38 5.65 0.54
C TYR A 157 -11.49 5.75 -0.51
N ASN A 158 -12.18 6.91 -0.60
CA ASN A 158 -13.43 7.08 -1.35
C ASN A 158 -14.47 6.01 -1.00
N ALA A 159 -14.49 5.53 0.24
CA ALA A 159 -15.43 4.52 0.72
C ALA A 159 -16.66 5.18 1.35
N ASP A 160 -17.79 4.47 1.36
CA ASP A 160 -19.04 4.94 1.98
C ASP A 160 -19.18 4.38 3.40
N ALA A 161 -18.68 3.17 3.63
CA ALA A 161 -18.63 2.54 4.95
C ALA A 161 -17.35 1.74 5.17
N GLY A 162 -17.06 1.42 6.43
CA GLY A 162 -15.95 0.55 6.75
C GLY A 162 -15.83 0.23 8.23
N LYS A 163 -15.12 -0.86 8.52
CA LYS A 163 -14.93 -1.40 9.86
C LYS A 163 -13.50 -1.91 10.04
N THR A 164 -12.95 -1.75 11.23
CA THR A 164 -11.65 -2.30 11.61
C THR A 164 -11.80 -3.31 12.72
N TYR A 165 -10.93 -4.31 12.73
CA TYR A 165 -10.87 -5.39 13.71
C TYR A 165 -9.40 -5.53 14.15
N LEU A 166 -9.14 -5.36 15.44
CA LEU A 166 -7.81 -5.59 16.01
C LEU A 166 -7.75 -6.99 16.60
N LEU A 167 -6.87 -7.82 16.05
CA LEU A 167 -6.86 -9.27 16.26
C LEU A 167 -5.66 -9.71 17.11
N ASN A 168 -5.86 -10.74 17.92
CA ASN A 168 -4.83 -11.62 18.45
C ASN A 168 -4.90 -12.90 17.63
N LEU A 169 -3.86 -13.19 16.87
CA LEU A 169 -3.88 -14.29 15.90
C LEU A 169 -3.57 -15.62 16.57
N LEU A 170 -4.17 -16.68 16.04
CA LEU A 170 -3.66 -18.03 16.27
C LEU A 170 -2.26 -18.15 15.68
N ASP A 171 -1.39 -18.90 16.36
CA ASP A 171 -0.05 -19.18 15.86
C ASP A 171 -0.13 -20.21 14.71
N LEU A 172 -0.17 -19.72 13.48
CA LEU A 172 -0.37 -20.52 12.28
C LEU A 172 0.77 -20.32 11.27
N PRO A 173 1.28 -21.41 10.65
CA PRO A 173 2.22 -21.30 9.55
C PRO A 173 1.66 -20.50 8.37
N ALA A 174 0.35 -20.61 8.11
CA ALA A 174 -0.33 -19.88 7.05
C ALA A 174 -0.23 -18.36 7.22
N THR A 175 -0.21 -17.86 8.45
CA THR A 175 0.00 -16.45 8.80
C THR A 175 1.46 -16.13 9.12
N LYS A 176 2.41 -17.00 8.74
CA LYS A 176 3.83 -16.84 9.02
C LYS A 176 4.10 -16.57 10.51
N HIS A 177 3.29 -17.15 11.39
CA HIS A 177 3.40 -17.00 12.84
C HIS A 177 3.25 -15.55 13.35
N TYR A 178 2.59 -14.67 12.59
CA TYR A 178 2.28 -13.33 13.07
C TYR A 178 1.39 -13.39 14.30
N LYS A 179 1.69 -12.57 15.32
CA LYS A 179 0.92 -12.54 16.58
C LYS A 179 -0.35 -11.69 16.49
N TYR A 180 -0.33 -10.67 15.64
CA TYR A 180 -1.36 -9.63 15.62
C TYR A 180 -1.70 -9.21 14.20
N ALA A 181 -2.95 -8.78 14.01
CA ALA A 181 -3.35 -8.10 12.78
C ALA A 181 -4.33 -6.96 13.04
N LEU A 182 -4.31 -5.98 12.12
CA LEU A 182 -5.41 -5.05 11.92
C LEU A 182 -6.09 -5.40 10.60
N LEU A 183 -7.28 -5.99 10.71
CA LEU A 183 -8.16 -6.24 9.58
C LEU A 183 -9.02 -5.00 9.33
N ILE A 184 -9.11 -4.58 8.08
CA ILE A 184 -9.83 -3.40 7.61
C ILE A 184 -10.77 -3.85 6.49
N THR A 185 -12.06 -3.57 6.63
CA THR A 185 -13.03 -3.72 5.55
C THR A 185 -13.57 -2.36 5.15
N LEU A 186 -13.60 -2.10 3.85
CA LEU A 186 -14.11 -0.88 3.24
C LEU A 186 -15.14 -1.27 2.19
N GLN A 187 -16.23 -0.51 2.11
CA GLN A 187 -17.30 -0.74 1.16
C GLN A 187 -17.65 0.56 0.44
N LYS A 188 -18.01 0.41 -0.83
CA LYS A 188 -18.53 1.45 -1.71
C LYS A 188 -19.87 0.98 -2.27
N ASP A 189 -20.90 1.79 -2.10
CA ASP A 189 -22.28 1.45 -2.43
C ASP A 189 -22.40 1.00 -3.88
N HIS A 190 -22.98 -0.19 -4.06
CA HIS A 190 -23.28 -0.81 -5.37
C HIS A 190 -22.03 -1.15 -6.21
N ILE A 191 -20.83 -0.93 -5.69
CA ILE A 191 -19.57 -1.04 -6.42
C ILE A 191 -18.76 -2.25 -5.94
N GLY A 192 -18.43 -2.32 -4.66
CA GLY A 192 -17.50 -3.34 -4.19
C GLY A 192 -17.07 -3.25 -2.74
N THR A 193 -16.26 -4.23 -2.35
CA THR A 193 -15.64 -4.34 -1.02
C THR A 193 -14.14 -4.52 -1.17
N ILE A 194 -13.38 -3.81 -0.34
CA ILE A 194 -11.94 -4.00 -0.15
C ILE A 194 -11.74 -4.55 1.26
N LEU A 195 -10.99 -5.63 1.38
CA LEU A 195 -10.54 -6.19 2.65
C LEU A 195 -9.00 -6.15 2.66
N ALA A 196 -8.42 -5.61 3.74
CA ALA A 196 -6.98 -5.56 3.93
C ALA A 196 -6.62 -6.07 5.33
N VAL A 197 -5.66 -6.98 5.43
CA VAL A 197 -5.17 -7.48 6.72
C VAL A 197 -3.72 -7.07 6.87
N CYS A 198 -3.44 -6.19 7.84
CA CYS A 198 -2.09 -5.72 8.16
C CYS A 198 -1.53 -6.54 9.32
N PHE A 199 -0.45 -7.29 9.11
CA PHE A 199 0.15 -8.18 10.11
C PHE A 199 1.32 -7.55 10.84
N THR A 200 1.55 -7.97 12.09
CA THR A 200 2.71 -7.58 12.91
C THR A 200 2.94 -8.56 14.07
N ASN A 201 4.17 -8.61 14.57
CA ASN A 201 4.51 -9.27 15.85
C ASN A 201 4.52 -8.31 17.04
N GLU A 202 4.42 -7.00 16.80
CA GLU A 202 4.42 -5.97 17.83
C GLU A 202 3.29 -4.94 17.59
N LYS A 203 2.42 -4.74 18.60
CA LYS A 203 1.33 -3.74 18.59
C LYS A 203 1.79 -2.30 18.91
N GLY A 204 3.05 -1.98 18.62
CA GLY A 204 3.67 -0.70 18.97
C GLY A 204 3.42 0.43 17.95
N PRO A 205 3.93 1.64 18.21
CA PRO A 205 3.81 2.79 17.30
C PRO A 205 4.34 2.53 15.88
N GLU A 206 5.37 1.68 15.73
CA GLU A 206 5.93 1.32 14.43
C GLU A 206 4.92 0.60 13.52
N PHE A 207 4.04 -0.22 14.09
CA PHE A 207 2.97 -0.88 13.33
C PHE A 207 2.04 0.14 12.67
N PHE A 208 1.55 1.11 13.44
CA PHE A 208 0.66 2.15 12.94
C PHE A 208 1.37 3.10 11.96
N LYS A 209 2.67 3.36 12.14
CA LYS A 209 3.48 4.09 11.14
C LYS A 209 3.58 3.34 9.82
N ASN A 210 3.73 2.02 9.84
CA ASN A 210 3.79 1.21 8.62
C ASN A 210 2.42 1.16 7.91
N ILE A 211 1.32 1.07 8.66
CA ILE A 211 -0.05 1.22 8.12
C ILE A 211 -0.23 2.60 7.48
N ASP A 212 0.22 3.66 8.16
CA ASP A 212 0.11 5.03 7.63
C ASP A 212 0.92 5.21 6.33
N LYS A 213 2.09 4.58 6.20
CA LYS A 213 2.85 4.55 4.94
C LYS A 213 2.08 3.86 3.81
N ALA A 214 1.25 2.87 4.13
CA ALA A 214 0.41 2.16 3.18
C ALA A 214 -0.97 2.80 2.96
N ARG A 215 -1.31 3.91 3.64
CA ARG A 215 -2.68 4.46 3.64
C ARG A 215 -3.26 4.81 2.26
N ASN A 216 -2.41 5.18 1.30
CA ASN A 216 -2.82 5.58 -0.05
C ASN A 216 -2.61 4.47 -1.09
N THR A 217 -2.35 3.25 -0.64
CA THR A 217 -2.01 2.11 -1.50
C THR A 217 -3.20 1.64 -2.31
N ILE A 218 -4.39 1.62 -1.70
CA ILE A 218 -5.61 1.09 -2.31
C ILE A 218 -6.79 1.97 -1.92
N ARG A 219 -7.64 2.31 -2.89
CA ARG A 219 -8.86 3.11 -2.67
C ARG A 219 -9.83 2.97 -3.83
N PHE A 220 -11.12 3.17 -3.59
CA PHE A 220 -12.09 3.28 -4.67
C PHE A 220 -11.78 4.49 -5.55
N LYS A 221 -12.07 4.39 -6.84
CA LYS A 221 -12.01 5.55 -7.74
C LYS A 221 -13.22 6.45 -7.46
N PRO A 222 -13.09 7.79 -7.60
CA PRO A 222 -14.21 8.71 -7.51
C PRO A 222 -15.32 8.38 -8.49
#